data_AF-A0AAU1XJW6-F1
#
_entry.id   AF-A0AAU1XJW6-F1
#
_cell.length_a   1.000
_cell.length_b   1.000
_cell.length_c   1.000
_cell.angle_alpha   90.00
_cell.angle_beta   90.00
_cell.angle_gamma   90.00
#
_symmetry.space_group_name_H-M   'P 1'
#
loop_
_entity.id
_entity.type
_entity.pdbx_description
1 polymer ?
#
loop_
_entity_poly.entity_id
_entity_poly.type
_entity_poly.pdbx_seq_one_letter_code
_entity_poly.pdbx_strand_id
1 'polypeptide(L)'
;MVLEIRQAGQSDRDAVARLLDEAFRTDPVSSWVFPDPEHRAAVHGKFLGVFVDVALAEGRIDYAVDGSAAALWLRIPEGEPEGEDEVPARMRAVADPDNERCELVGRLTGAVHPTAEEHEYLLMIAVAPGRQGQGLGSELMRPVLERCDREGVPAYLEASSERSKGLYERLGWEFTGEAVRLPEGPLMWPMWRKPRG
;
A
#
# COMPACT_ATOMS: atom_id res chain seq x y z
N MET A 1 7.33 -23.97 -4.74
CA MET A 1 6.14 -24.04 -3.86
C MET A 1 5.17 -23.02 -4.41
N VAL A 2 3.95 -23.42 -4.75
CA VAL A 2 2.92 -22.46 -5.22
C VAL A 2 2.33 -21.81 -3.97
N LEU A 3 2.32 -20.47 -3.92
CA LEU A 3 1.64 -19.74 -2.85
C LEU A 3 0.13 -19.90 -3.08
N GLU A 4 -0.57 -20.49 -2.12
CA GLU A 4 -2.04 -20.54 -2.18
C GLU A 4 -2.59 -19.17 -1.75
N ILE A 5 -3.27 -18.50 -2.68
CA ILE A 5 -3.79 -17.14 -2.50
C ILE A 5 -5.32 -17.22 -2.54
N ARG A 6 -5.96 -16.51 -1.60
CA ARG A 6 -7.41 -16.30 -1.58
C ARG A 6 -7.74 -14.84 -1.34
N GLN A 7 -8.96 -14.45 -1.65
CA GLN A 7 -9.48 -13.16 -1.20
C GLN A 7 -9.73 -13.20 0.31
N ALA A 8 -9.25 -12.19 1.03
CA ALA A 8 -9.55 -11.99 2.45
C ALA A 8 -10.90 -11.29 2.62
N GLY A 9 -11.59 -11.62 3.71
CA GLY A 9 -12.85 -11.01 4.11
C GLY A 9 -12.78 -10.37 5.49
N GLN A 10 -13.92 -9.92 6.02
CA GLN A 10 -13.98 -9.19 7.30
C GLN A 10 -13.37 -9.97 8.48
N SER A 11 -13.46 -11.31 8.47
CA SER A 11 -12.87 -12.17 9.51
C SER A 11 -11.34 -12.20 9.50
N ASP A 12 -10.70 -11.79 8.40
CA ASP A 12 -9.24 -11.76 8.26
C ASP A 12 -8.63 -10.43 8.69
N ARG A 13 -9.45 -9.40 8.93
CA ARG A 13 -9.03 -8.01 9.16
C ARG A 13 -7.89 -7.89 10.18
N ASP A 14 -8.02 -8.52 11.34
CA ASP A 14 -7.01 -8.44 12.40
C ASP A 14 -5.74 -9.26 12.10
N ALA A 15 -5.84 -10.30 11.28
CA ALA A 15 -4.67 -11.04 10.81
C ALA A 15 -3.87 -10.21 9.79
N VAL A 16 -4.57 -9.58 8.84
CA VAL A 16 -3.95 -8.71 7.83
C VAL A 16 -3.34 -7.48 8.49
N ALA A 17 -4.03 -6.81 9.42
CA ALA A 17 -3.50 -5.64 10.12
C ALA A 17 -2.23 -5.96 10.92
N ARG A 18 -2.17 -7.12 11.59
CA ARG A 18 -0.96 -7.59 12.27
C ARG A 18 0.20 -7.86 11.31
N LEU A 19 -0.09 -8.48 10.17
CA LEU A 19 0.92 -8.71 9.13
C LEU A 19 1.47 -7.39 8.57
N LEU A 20 0.60 -6.42 8.29
CA LEU A 20 1.01 -5.09 7.84
C LEU A 20 1.90 -4.42 8.91
N ASP A 21 1.50 -4.46 10.17
CA ASP A 21 2.29 -3.92 11.28
C ASP A 21 3.68 -4.58 11.34
N GLU A 22 3.77 -5.90 11.36
CA GLU A 22 5.04 -6.62 11.41
C GLU A 22 5.96 -6.31 10.22
N ALA A 23 5.40 -6.14 9.02
CA ALA A 23 6.17 -5.86 7.81
C ALA A 23 6.66 -4.40 7.73
N PHE A 24 5.86 -3.45 8.21
CA PHE A 24 6.09 -2.02 7.97
C PHE A 24 6.48 -1.21 9.22
N ARG A 25 6.48 -1.78 10.44
CA ARG A 25 6.79 -1.01 11.67
C ARG A 25 8.15 -0.30 11.65
N THR A 26 9.10 -0.79 10.87
CA THR A 26 10.43 -0.20 10.69
C THR A 26 10.64 0.40 9.29
N ASP A 27 9.57 0.52 8.49
CA ASP A 27 9.62 1.22 7.21
C ASP A 27 10.00 2.70 7.43
N PRO A 28 10.74 3.34 6.51
CA PRO A 28 11.12 4.74 6.65
C PRO A 28 9.93 5.69 6.82
N VAL A 29 8.83 5.46 6.09
CA VAL A 29 7.62 6.30 6.18
C VAL A 29 6.96 6.08 7.54
N SER A 30 6.78 4.83 7.99
CA SER A 30 6.21 4.54 9.31
C SER A 30 7.05 5.10 10.46
N SER A 31 8.38 5.05 10.33
CA SER A 31 9.32 5.61 11.33
C SER A 31 9.30 7.13 11.32
N TRP A 32 9.02 7.77 10.19
CA TRP A 32 8.85 9.21 10.10
C TRP A 32 7.48 9.65 10.64
N VAL A 33 6.41 8.93 10.33
CA VAL A 33 5.06 9.22 10.86
C VAL A 33 5.06 9.11 12.38
N PHE A 34 5.63 8.04 12.95
CA PHE A 34 5.72 7.83 14.40
C PHE A 34 7.18 7.69 14.84
N PRO A 35 7.91 8.77 15.16
CA PRO A 35 9.34 8.70 15.47
C PRO A 35 9.69 7.85 16.68
N ASP A 36 8.91 7.99 17.76
CA ASP A 36 9.15 7.25 19.00
C ASP A 36 8.82 5.75 18.80
N PRO A 37 9.80 4.84 18.96
CA PRO A 37 9.59 3.42 18.74
C PRO A 37 8.58 2.78 19.69
N GLU A 38 8.50 3.24 20.95
CA GLU A 38 7.57 2.68 21.94
C GLU A 38 6.13 3.07 21.59
N HIS A 39 5.89 4.36 21.33
CA HIS A 39 4.61 4.84 20.83
C HIS A 39 4.22 4.16 19.51
N ARG A 40 5.14 4.09 18.54
CA ARG A 40 4.89 3.43 17.24
C ARG A 40 4.44 1.98 17.42
N ALA A 41 5.08 1.22 18.31
CA ALA A 41 4.67 -0.16 18.60
C ALA A 41 3.24 -0.27 19.17
N ALA A 42 2.75 0.76 19.86
CA ALA A 42 1.41 0.78 20.44
C ALA A 42 0.30 1.17 19.45
N VAL A 43 0.61 1.95 18.41
CA VAL A 43 -0.40 2.58 17.53
C VAL A 43 -0.33 2.14 16.07
N HIS A 44 0.83 1.69 15.58
CA HIS A 44 1.05 1.43 14.15
C HIS A 44 0.14 0.34 13.56
N GLY A 45 -0.16 -0.73 14.30
CA GLY A 45 -1.12 -1.74 13.84
C GLY A 45 -2.56 -1.23 13.75
N LYS A 46 -2.96 -0.30 14.62
CA LYS A 46 -4.27 0.35 14.54
C LYS A 46 -4.33 1.30 13.34
N PHE A 47 -3.26 2.06 13.14
CA PHE A 47 -3.06 2.92 11.98
C PHE A 47 -3.19 2.13 10.67
N LEU A 48 -2.41 1.06 10.50
CA LEU A 48 -2.47 0.26 9.27
C LEU A 48 -3.78 -0.53 9.12
N GLY A 49 -4.47 -0.81 10.23
CA GLY A 49 -5.82 -1.38 10.22
C GLY A 49 -6.84 -0.51 9.47
N VAL A 50 -6.63 0.80 9.35
CA VAL A 50 -7.53 1.68 8.56
C VAL A 50 -7.41 1.37 7.07
N PHE A 51 -6.20 1.14 6.54
CA PHE A 51 -6.04 0.72 5.13
C PHE A 51 -6.70 -0.64 4.86
N VAL A 52 -6.67 -1.55 5.84
CA VAL A 52 -7.38 -2.84 5.73
C VAL A 52 -8.89 -2.61 5.65
N ASP A 53 -9.43 -1.72 6.49
CA ASP A 53 -10.86 -1.39 6.48
C ASP A 53 -11.29 -0.78 5.13
N VAL A 54 -10.47 0.12 4.56
CA VAL A 54 -10.71 0.71 3.23
C VAL A 54 -10.69 -0.37 2.14
N ALA A 55 -9.67 -1.22 2.10
CA ALA A 55 -9.57 -2.27 1.09
C ALA A 55 -10.67 -3.35 1.23
N LEU A 56 -11.20 -3.60 2.43
CA LEU A 56 -12.35 -4.48 2.63
C LEU A 56 -13.66 -3.86 2.15
N ALA A 57 -13.81 -2.54 2.26
CA ALA A 57 -15.03 -1.82 1.89
C ALA A 57 -15.11 -1.51 0.39
N GLU A 58 -14.00 -1.06 -0.19
CA GLU A 58 -13.97 -0.43 -1.52
C GLU A 58 -13.11 -1.19 -2.52
N GLY A 59 -12.34 -2.17 -2.05
CA GLY A 59 -11.31 -2.82 -2.83
C GLY A 59 -11.32 -4.34 -2.71
N ARG A 60 -10.10 -4.88 -2.71
CA ARG A 60 -9.86 -6.29 -2.49
C ARG A 60 -8.54 -6.51 -1.75
N ILE A 61 -8.49 -7.61 -1.03
CA ILE A 61 -7.29 -8.06 -0.33
C ILE A 61 -6.95 -9.47 -0.81
N ASP A 62 -5.82 -9.61 -1.49
CA ASP A 62 -5.24 -10.93 -1.78
C ASP A 62 -4.41 -11.37 -0.59
N TYR A 63 -4.68 -12.56 -0.07
CA TYR A 63 -4.07 -13.07 1.16
C TYR A 63 -3.55 -14.48 0.97
N ALA A 64 -2.28 -14.69 1.36
CA ALA A 64 -1.70 -16.02 1.40
C ALA A 64 -2.38 -16.85 2.50
N VAL A 65 -2.83 -18.06 2.18
CA VAL A 65 -3.55 -18.94 3.13
C VAL A 65 -2.68 -19.28 4.35
N ASP A 66 -1.36 -19.36 4.18
CA ASP A 66 -0.40 -19.58 5.27
C ASP A 66 -0.13 -18.32 6.13
N GLY A 67 -0.80 -17.20 5.82
CA GLY A 67 -0.70 -15.91 6.50
C GLY A 67 0.60 -15.15 6.23
N SER A 68 1.44 -15.62 5.32
CA SER A 68 2.78 -15.07 5.12
C SER A 68 2.82 -13.75 4.36
N ALA A 69 1.76 -13.39 3.63
CA ALA A 69 1.74 -12.21 2.78
C ALA A 69 0.32 -11.73 2.46
N ALA A 70 0.15 -10.42 2.22
CA ALA A 70 -1.11 -9.79 1.80
C ALA A 70 -0.86 -8.63 0.82
N ALA A 71 -1.75 -8.43 -0.14
CA ALA A 71 -1.76 -7.27 -1.04
C ALA A 71 -3.16 -6.63 -1.03
N LEU A 72 -3.22 -5.33 -0.74
CA LEU A 72 -4.43 -4.53 -0.70
C LEU A 72 -4.50 -3.72 -1.99
N TRP A 73 -5.62 -3.81 -2.69
CA TRP A 73 -5.84 -3.18 -3.99
C TRP A 73 -7.12 -2.35 -3.99
N LEU A 74 -7.07 -1.21 -4.67
CA LEU A 74 -8.22 -0.37 -4.98
C LEU A 74 -8.34 -0.20 -6.49
N ARG A 75 -9.56 -0.10 -7.02
CA ARG A 75 -9.81 0.33 -8.40
C ARG A 75 -10.06 1.83 -8.36
N ILE A 76 -9.22 2.60 -9.05
CA ILE A 76 -9.35 4.06 -9.13
C ILE A 76 -9.96 4.42 -10.48
N PRO A 77 -11.14 5.07 -10.51
CA PRO A 77 -11.76 5.51 -11.75
C PRO A 77 -10.96 6.65 -12.42
N GLU A 78 -11.22 6.87 -13.70
CA GLU A 78 -10.77 8.08 -14.39
C GLU A 78 -11.50 9.31 -13.82
N GLY A 79 -10.77 10.42 -13.67
CA GLY A 79 -11.28 11.69 -13.19
C GLY A 79 -10.79 12.07 -11.80
N GLU A 80 -11.11 13.30 -11.40
CA GLU A 80 -10.84 13.77 -10.04
C GLU A 80 -11.74 13.04 -9.03
N PRO A 81 -11.23 12.73 -7.83
CA PRO A 81 -12.05 12.10 -6.80
C PRO A 81 -13.27 12.95 -6.45
N GLU A 82 -14.43 12.29 -6.30
CA GLU A 82 -15.66 12.93 -5.86
C GLU A 82 -15.70 12.97 -4.33
N GLY A 83 -15.59 14.17 -3.75
CA GLY A 83 -15.70 14.38 -2.29
C GLY A 83 -14.35 14.53 -1.59
N GLU A 84 -14.41 14.64 -0.26
CA GLU A 84 -13.22 14.73 0.59
C GLU A 84 -12.76 13.33 1.00
N ASP A 85 -11.44 13.07 0.90
CA ASP A 85 -10.85 11.84 1.42
C ASP A 85 -10.79 11.89 2.96
N GLU A 86 -11.67 11.13 3.61
CA GLU A 86 -11.75 11.04 5.07
C GLU A 86 -10.74 10.05 5.68
N VAL A 87 -10.06 9.25 4.86
CA VAL A 87 -9.14 8.19 5.32
C VAL A 87 -8.01 8.74 6.20
N PRO A 88 -7.32 9.84 5.82
CA PRO A 88 -6.24 10.36 6.64
C PRO A 88 -6.73 10.93 7.99
N ALA A 89 -7.91 11.54 8.02
CA ALA A 89 -8.54 12.02 9.26
C ALA A 89 -8.91 10.85 10.19
N ARG A 90 -9.45 9.76 9.63
CA ARG A 90 -9.74 8.52 10.38
C ARG A 90 -8.46 7.89 10.95
N MET A 91 -7.37 7.87 10.17
CA MET A 91 -6.07 7.37 10.63
C MET A 91 -5.55 8.14 11.84
N ARG A 92 -5.57 9.48 11.76
CA ARG A 92 -5.21 10.36 12.87
C ARG A 92 -6.07 10.05 14.11
N ALA A 93 -7.40 10.02 13.94
CA ALA A 93 -8.32 9.77 15.06
C ALA A 93 -8.10 8.40 15.75
N VAL A 94 -7.74 7.37 15.00
CA VAL A 94 -7.58 6.00 15.50
C VAL A 94 -6.18 5.75 16.11
N ALA A 95 -5.14 6.34 15.53
CA ALA A 95 -3.76 6.04 15.89
C ALA A 95 -3.17 7.06 16.86
N ASP A 96 -3.23 8.34 16.50
CA ASP A 96 -2.61 9.43 17.26
C ASP A 96 -3.25 10.77 16.82
N PRO A 97 -4.27 11.23 17.56
CA PRO A 97 -5.03 12.42 17.19
C PRO A 97 -4.22 13.71 17.14
N ASP A 98 -3.03 13.78 17.73
CA ASP A 98 -2.18 14.97 17.69
C ASP A 98 -1.13 14.91 16.56
N ASN A 99 -1.06 13.78 15.85
CA ASN A 99 -0.10 13.55 14.78
C ASN A 99 -0.68 13.86 13.40
N GLU A 100 -0.34 15.03 12.88
CA GLU A 100 -0.76 15.49 11.54
C GLU A 100 0.01 14.84 10.39
N ARG A 101 1.08 14.07 10.67
CA ARG A 101 1.92 13.48 9.61
C ARG A 101 1.16 12.50 8.73
N CYS A 102 0.17 11.79 9.29
CA CYS A 102 -0.69 10.88 8.52
C CYS A 102 -1.47 11.63 7.42
N GLU A 103 -2.11 12.74 7.79
CA GLU A 103 -2.83 13.61 6.84
C GLU A 103 -1.88 14.26 5.84
N LEU A 104 -0.67 14.56 6.26
CA LEU A 104 0.34 15.11 5.37
C LEU A 104 0.78 14.09 4.32
N VAL A 105 0.97 12.81 4.67
CA VAL A 105 1.27 11.75 3.68
C VAL A 105 0.14 11.66 2.68
N GLY A 106 -1.11 11.47 3.14
CA GLY A 106 -2.27 11.31 2.24
C GLY A 106 -2.47 12.50 1.31
N ARG A 107 -2.33 13.73 1.82
CA ARG A 107 -2.41 14.94 1.00
C ARG A 107 -1.30 15.03 -0.05
N LEU A 108 -0.07 14.69 0.33
CA LEU A 108 1.07 14.79 -0.58
C LEU A 108 1.06 13.70 -1.66
N THR A 109 0.63 12.48 -1.33
CA THR A 109 0.46 11.41 -2.33
C THR A 109 -0.77 11.68 -3.19
N GLY A 110 -1.89 12.11 -2.61
CA GLY A 110 -3.10 12.47 -3.34
C GLY A 110 -2.88 13.59 -4.36
N ALA A 111 -2.04 14.59 -4.04
CA ALA A 111 -1.71 15.68 -4.95
C ALA A 111 -0.95 15.25 -6.22
N VAL A 112 -0.34 14.06 -6.23
CA VAL A 112 0.40 13.52 -7.39
C VAL A 112 -0.23 12.23 -7.93
N HIS A 113 -1.35 11.78 -7.34
CA HIS A 113 -2.02 10.55 -7.74
C HIS A 113 -2.58 10.72 -9.16
N PRO A 114 -2.32 9.80 -10.11
CA PRO A 114 -2.82 9.94 -11.47
C PRO A 114 -4.35 9.95 -11.56
N THR A 115 -4.94 10.93 -12.23
CA THR A 115 -6.40 11.02 -12.45
C THR A 115 -6.81 10.85 -13.92
N ALA A 116 -5.83 10.81 -14.83
CA ALA A 116 -6.06 10.86 -16.28
C ALA A 116 -6.59 9.56 -16.90
N GLU A 117 -6.41 8.42 -16.23
CA GLU A 117 -6.91 7.12 -16.70
C GLU A 117 -7.25 6.22 -15.51
N GLU A 118 -8.27 5.37 -15.68
CA GLU A 118 -8.62 4.33 -14.72
C GLU A 118 -7.43 3.38 -14.49
N HIS A 119 -7.17 3.00 -13.25
CA HIS A 119 -6.06 2.11 -12.92
C HIS A 119 -6.30 1.28 -11.65
N GLU A 120 -5.56 0.18 -11.52
CA GLU A 120 -5.48 -0.61 -10.29
C GLU A 120 -4.40 -0.05 -9.37
N TYR A 121 -4.79 0.37 -8.17
CA TYR A 121 -3.88 0.94 -7.18
C TYR A 121 -3.47 -0.13 -6.16
N LEU A 122 -2.19 -0.45 -6.10
CA LEU A 122 -1.61 -1.27 -5.02
C LEU A 122 -1.40 -0.38 -3.80
N LEU A 123 -2.44 -0.30 -2.97
CA LEU A 123 -2.45 0.50 -1.74
C LEU A 123 -1.35 0.05 -0.77
N MET A 124 -1.23 -1.26 -0.52
CA MET A 124 -0.23 -1.84 0.38
C MET A 124 0.11 -3.27 -0.03
N ILE A 125 1.37 -3.68 0.16
CA ILE A 125 1.77 -5.10 0.06
C ILE A 125 2.74 -5.49 1.16
N ALA A 126 2.34 -6.44 2.00
CA ALA A 126 3.17 -6.96 3.08
C ALA A 126 3.59 -8.40 2.82
N VAL A 127 4.84 -8.68 3.20
CA VAL A 127 5.36 -10.03 3.35
C VAL A 127 5.98 -10.11 4.75
N ALA A 128 5.61 -11.15 5.50
CA ALA A 128 6.10 -11.38 6.85
C ALA A 128 7.64 -11.35 6.86
N PRO A 129 8.30 -10.68 7.84
CA PRO A 129 9.74 -10.46 7.83
C PRO A 129 10.59 -11.72 7.57
N GLY A 130 10.25 -12.85 8.19
CA GLY A 130 10.94 -14.14 8.00
C GLY A 130 10.70 -14.82 6.65
N ARG A 131 9.85 -14.25 5.79
CA ARG A 131 9.45 -14.77 4.47
C ARG A 131 9.78 -13.82 3.32
N GLN A 132 10.40 -12.67 3.61
CA GLN A 132 10.84 -11.71 2.60
C GLN A 132 11.97 -12.27 1.73
N GLY A 133 12.11 -11.75 0.51
CA GLY A 133 13.13 -12.20 -0.43
C GLY A 133 12.85 -13.55 -1.12
N GLN A 134 11.69 -14.16 -0.85
CA GLN A 134 11.28 -15.44 -1.44
C GLN A 134 10.33 -15.30 -2.64
N GLY A 135 10.12 -14.08 -3.14
CA GLY A 135 9.24 -13.80 -4.29
C GLY A 135 7.74 -13.72 -3.95
N LEU A 136 7.32 -13.86 -2.69
CA LEU A 136 5.90 -13.90 -2.30
C LEU A 136 5.11 -12.65 -2.70
N GLY A 137 5.70 -11.46 -2.58
CA GLY A 137 5.04 -10.22 -3.01
C GLY A 137 4.77 -10.21 -4.52
N SER A 138 5.70 -10.72 -5.33
CA SER A 138 5.52 -10.85 -6.78
C SER A 138 4.43 -11.88 -7.13
N GLU A 139 4.40 -13.01 -6.42
CA GLU A 139 3.34 -14.01 -6.58
C GLU A 139 1.95 -13.47 -6.20
N LEU A 140 1.87 -12.64 -5.15
CA LEU A 140 0.61 -11.97 -4.78
C LEU A 140 0.12 -10.97 -5.82
N MET A 141 1.04 -10.20 -6.42
CA MET A 141 0.65 -9.21 -7.43
C MET A 141 0.27 -9.85 -8.76
N ARG A 142 0.83 -11.03 -9.07
CA ARG A 142 0.72 -11.67 -10.39
C ARG A 142 -0.73 -11.78 -10.90
N PRO A 143 -1.72 -12.31 -10.15
CA PRO A 143 -3.08 -12.46 -10.66
C PRO A 143 -3.74 -11.13 -11.04
N VAL A 144 -3.49 -10.06 -10.25
CA VAL A 144 -4.00 -8.72 -10.55
C VAL A 144 -3.32 -8.14 -11.78
N LEU A 145 -2.00 -8.27 -11.88
CA LEU A 145 -1.25 -7.76 -13.03
C LEU A 145 -1.59 -8.52 -14.32
N GLU A 146 -1.84 -9.82 -14.26
CA GLU A 146 -2.33 -10.60 -15.42
C GLU A 146 -3.75 -10.17 -15.85
N ARG A 147 -4.59 -9.75 -14.90
CA ARG A 147 -5.89 -9.13 -15.21
C ARG A 147 -5.71 -7.76 -15.87
N CYS A 148 -4.89 -6.89 -15.29
CA CYS A 148 -4.51 -5.58 -15.85
C CYS A 148 -4.06 -5.73 -17.31
N ASP A 149 -3.15 -6.68 -17.55
CA ASP A 149 -2.60 -6.98 -18.87
C ASP A 149 -3.69 -7.40 -19.87
N ARG A 150 -4.60 -8.30 -19.46
CA ARG A 150 -5.72 -8.75 -20.30
C ARG A 150 -6.76 -7.66 -20.59
N GLU A 151 -7.03 -6.80 -19.61
CA GLU A 151 -8.07 -5.77 -19.69
C GLU A 151 -7.57 -4.44 -20.24
N GLY A 152 -6.25 -4.30 -20.44
CA GLY A 152 -5.65 -3.05 -20.87
C GLY A 152 -5.69 -1.96 -19.80
N VAL A 153 -5.80 -2.34 -18.52
CA VAL A 153 -5.86 -1.42 -17.38
C VAL A 153 -4.48 -1.31 -16.75
N PRO A 154 -3.91 -0.11 -16.59
CA PRO A 154 -2.63 0.08 -15.92
C PRO A 154 -2.71 -0.14 -14.40
N ALA A 155 -1.55 -0.18 -13.75
CA ALA A 155 -1.46 -0.26 -12.31
C ALA A 155 -0.57 0.86 -11.74
N TYR A 156 -0.88 1.32 -10.53
CA TYR A 156 -0.22 2.40 -9.81
C TYR A 156 0.20 1.96 -8.39
N LEU A 157 1.28 2.52 -7.86
CA LEU A 157 1.72 2.39 -6.45
C LEU A 157 2.64 3.53 -6.04
N GLU A 158 2.85 3.72 -4.74
CA GLU A 158 3.98 4.49 -4.20
C GLU A 158 4.96 3.61 -3.43
N ALA A 159 6.22 3.55 -3.88
CA ALA A 159 7.26 2.85 -3.15
C ALA A 159 7.77 3.72 -1.99
N SER A 160 7.79 3.17 -0.77
CA SER A 160 8.23 3.87 0.46
C SER A 160 9.75 4.02 0.63
N SER A 161 10.56 3.44 -0.28
CA SER A 161 12.03 3.47 -0.19
C SER A 161 12.69 3.23 -1.56
N GLU A 162 13.95 3.62 -1.69
CA GLU A 162 14.80 3.29 -2.87
C GLU A 162 14.87 1.79 -3.12
N ARG A 163 14.91 0.98 -2.05
CA ARG A 163 14.94 -0.48 -2.15
C ARG A 163 13.66 -1.04 -2.76
N SER A 164 12.49 -0.57 -2.32
CA SER A 164 11.20 -1.00 -2.87
C SER A 164 11.00 -0.45 -4.28
N LYS A 165 11.42 0.79 -4.57
CA LYS A 165 11.46 1.33 -5.95
C LYS A 165 12.23 0.40 -6.89
N GLY A 166 13.47 0.05 -6.55
CA GLY A 166 14.28 -0.84 -7.38
C GLY A 166 13.67 -2.24 -7.55
N LEU A 167 12.92 -2.74 -6.56
CA LEU A 167 12.15 -3.97 -6.70
C LEU A 167 11.05 -3.84 -7.76
N TYR A 168 10.24 -2.80 -7.68
CA TYR A 168 9.15 -2.58 -8.62
C TYR A 168 9.66 -2.28 -10.04
N GLU A 169 10.78 -1.57 -10.19
CA GLU A 169 11.44 -1.37 -11.48
C GLU A 169 11.78 -2.70 -12.17
N ARG A 170 12.30 -3.69 -11.43
CA ARG A 170 12.57 -5.03 -11.98
C ARG A 170 11.30 -5.80 -12.34
N LEU A 171 10.18 -5.47 -11.71
CA LEU A 171 8.85 -6.00 -12.07
C LEU A 171 8.21 -5.20 -13.21
N GLY A 172 8.94 -4.21 -13.75
CA GLY A 172 8.63 -3.34 -14.87
C GLY A 172 7.50 -2.35 -14.58
N TRP A 173 7.53 -1.82 -13.37
CA TRP A 173 6.97 -0.52 -13.03
C TRP A 173 7.97 0.57 -13.41
N GLU A 174 7.47 1.75 -13.78
CA GLU A 174 8.26 2.91 -14.17
C GLU A 174 8.01 4.04 -13.18
N PHE A 175 9.06 4.70 -12.72
CA PHE A 175 8.92 5.90 -11.90
C PHE A 175 8.26 7.02 -12.72
N THR A 176 7.25 7.70 -12.15
CA THR A 176 6.47 8.71 -12.88
C THR A 176 7.23 10.02 -13.14
N GLY A 177 8.39 10.21 -12.50
CA GLY A 177 9.31 11.32 -12.75
C GLY A 177 9.42 12.30 -11.59
N GLU A 178 8.45 12.33 -10.67
CA GLU A 178 8.48 13.19 -9.49
C GLU A 178 8.26 12.38 -8.20
N ALA A 179 9.17 12.56 -7.24
CA ALA A 179 9.11 11.87 -5.96
C ALA A 179 8.36 12.74 -4.95
N VAL A 180 7.49 12.11 -4.16
CA VAL A 180 6.81 12.78 -3.05
C VAL A 180 7.82 12.98 -1.93
N ARG A 181 8.04 14.24 -1.54
CA ARG A 181 8.98 14.61 -0.48
C ARG A 181 8.24 14.86 0.82
N LEU A 182 8.44 13.96 1.79
CA LEU A 182 8.00 14.20 3.16
C LEU A 182 8.93 15.19 3.86
N PRO A 183 8.44 16.23 4.57
CA PRO A 183 9.29 17.19 5.25
C PRO A 183 10.21 16.53 6.26
N GLU A 184 11.53 16.73 6.10
CA GLU A 184 12.57 16.09 6.94
C GLU A 184 12.44 14.55 7.00
N GLY A 185 11.82 13.96 5.97
CA GLY A 185 11.46 12.55 5.91
C GLY A 185 11.98 11.84 4.67
N PRO A 186 11.57 10.57 4.48
CA PRO A 186 11.93 9.81 3.29
C PRO A 186 11.22 10.36 2.04
N LEU A 187 11.71 9.91 0.88
CA LEU A 187 11.02 10.07 -0.38
C LEU A 187 10.08 8.88 -0.59
N MET A 188 8.90 9.16 -1.13
CA MET A 188 8.05 8.13 -1.74
C MET A 188 8.10 8.28 -3.25
N TRP A 189 8.01 7.14 -3.94
CA TRP A 189 8.21 7.07 -5.37
C TRP A 189 6.92 6.59 -6.03
N PRO A 190 6.08 7.50 -6.55
CA PRO A 190 4.97 7.13 -7.42
C PRO A 190 5.46 6.35 -8.64
N MET A 191 4.85 5.19 -8.90
CA MET A 191 5.25 4.30 -9.98
C MET A 191 4.05 3.82 -10.77
N TRP A 192 4.24 3.71 -12.07
CA TRP A 192 3.23 3.34 -13.04
C TRP A 192 3.62 2.08 -13.78
N ARG A 193 2.70 1.14 -13.95
CA ARG A 193 2.91 -0.03 -14.80
C ARG A 193 1.86 -0.06 -15.89
N LYS A 194 2.32 0.08 -17.14
CA LYS A 194 1.47 -0.12 -18.31
C LYS A 194 1.09 -1.61 -18.44
N PRO A 195 -0.12 -1.92 -18.93
CA PRO A 195 -0.49 -3.30 -19.24
C PRO A 195 0.44 -3.86 -20.32
N ARG A 196 0.74 -5.16 -20.23
CA ARG A 196 1.54 -5.90 -21.20
C ARG A 196 0.63 -6.77 -22.06
N GLY A 197 0.85 -6.76 -23.37
CA GLY A 197 0.15 -7.62 -24.32
C GLY A 197 0.66 -9.05 -24.34
#